data_AF-A0A524A747-F1
#
_entry.id   AF-A0A524A747-F1
#
_cell.length_a   1.000
_cell.length_b   1.000
_cell.length_c   1.000
_cell.angle_alpha   90.00
_cell.angle_beta   90.00
_cell.angle_gamma   90.00
#
_symmetry.space_group_name_H-M   'P 1'
#
loop_
_entity.id
_entity.type
_entity.pdbx_description
1 polymer ?
#
loop_
_entity_poly.entity_id
_entity_poly.type
_entity_poly.pdbx_seq_one_letter_code
_entity_poly.pdbx_strand_id
1 'polypeptide(L)'
;MGQIVTFYSYKGGVGRSMALANVAVILAQWGHDVLIVDWDLEAPGIEIYFKPYLGAEAVTRQEGVVDLLWSAAGPAAKPEGRKNWQDFLVDIQVPEIKGCLHLLTAGKRDDEYFRKVRSLDLHGFYYNQQGGLFVESLRNEWKEDYDYILVDSRTGITDIGGICTIQLPDMLVPMFTATDQALTGAVEVAEKARIAQQALPFDRLSIVSVPIPSRFETQTEFEISQEW
;
A
#
# COMPACT_ATOMS: atom_id res chain seq x y z
N MET A 1 -6.58 -6.28 -17.31
CA MET A 1 -5.36 -5.81 -16.63
C MET A 1 -5.82 -5.20 -15.33
N GLY A 2 -5.25 -5.64 -14.21
CA GLY A 2 -5.67 -5.21 -12.88
C GLY A 2 -5.55 -3.72 -12.64
N GLN A 3 -6.02 -3.25 -11.50
CA GLN A 3 -5.90 -1.86 -11.07
C GLN A 3 -5.22 -1.77 -9.71
N ILE A 4 -4.20 -0.92 -9.60
CA ILE A 4 -3.57 -0.61 -8.32
C ILE A 4 -4.23 0.62 -7.70
N VAL A 5 -4.82 0.43 -6.53
CA VAL A 5 -5.50 1.46 -5.75
C VAL A 5 -4.74 1.67 -4.44
N THR A 6 -4.07 2.81 -4.31
CA THR A 6 -3.38 3.15 -3.05
C THR A 6 -4.31 3.93 -2.15
N PHE A 7 -4.50 3.44 -0.92
CA PHE A 7 -5.11 4.18 0.16
C PHE A 7 -4.03 4.98 0.85
N TYR A 8 -4.21 6.30 0.92
CA TYR A 8 -3.24 7.24 1.48
C TYR A 8 -3.92 8.12 2.53
N SER A 9 -3.15 8.57 3.53
CA SER A 9 -3.60 9.65 4.41
C SER A 9 -2.45 10.52 4.90
N TYR A 10 -2.69 11.83 4.93
CA TYR A 10 -1.69 12.79 5.41
C TYR A 10 -1.45 12.64 6.93
N LYS A 11 -2.52 12.39 7.70
CA LYS A 11 -2.48 12.10 9.14
C LYS A 11 -2.83 10.64 9.41
N GLY A 12 -2.33 10.11 10.52
CA GLY A 12 -2.76 8.82 11.06
C GLY A 12 -4.13 8.87 11.72
N GLY A 13 -4.72 7.70 11.95
CA GLY A 13 -5.98 7.57 12.69
C GLY A 13 -7.26 7.91 11.91
N VAL A 14 -7.19 8.01 10.57
CA VAL A 14 -8.32 8.36 9.71
C VAL A 14 -9.13 7.14 9.22
N GLY A 15 -8.78 5.93 9.65
CA GLY A 15 -9.48 4.69 9.26
C GLY A 15 -9.01 4.07 7.94
N ARG A 16 -7.83 4.45 7.44
CA ARG A 16 -7.27 4.01 6.15
C ARG A 16 -7.20 2.48 5.98
N SER A 17 -6.42 1.81 6.81
CA SER A 17 -6.24 0.35 6.74
C SER A 17 -7.55 -0.42 6.94
N MET A 18 -8.45 0.11 7.78
CA MET A 18 -9.78 -0.47 8.00
C MET A 18 -10.67 -0.36 6.74
N ALA A 19 -10.68 0.80 6.10
CA ALA A 19 -11.44 1.01 4.86
C ALA A 19 -10.91 0.09 3.75
N LEU A 20 -9.58 0.02 3.59
CA LEU A 20 -8.93 -0.88 2.64
C LEU A 20 -9.34 -2.34 2.88
N ALA A 21 -9.26 -2.82 4.13
CA ALA A 21 -9.61 -4.20 4.46
C ALA A 21 -11.07 -4.54 4.13
N ASN A 22 -12.01 -3.62 4.39
CA ASN A 22 -13.42 -3.82 4.05
C ASN A 22 -13.66 -3.83 2.52
N VAL A 23 -13.05 -2.88 1.80
CA VAL A 23 -13.14 -2.82 0.33
C VAL A 23 -12.59 -4.11 -0.30
N ALA A 24 -11.47 -4.64 0.23
CA ALA A 24 -10.89 -5.88 -0.25
C ALA A 24 -11.86 -7.06 -0.17
N VAL A 25 -12.52 -7.23 0.98
CA VAL A 25 -13.50 -8.30 1.19
C VAL A 25 -14.71 -8.13 0.26
N ILE A 26 -15.23 -6.91 0.11
CA ILE A 26 -16.38 -6.64 -0.77
C ILE A 26 -16.04 -6.98 -2.22
N LEU A 27 -14.86 -6.57 -2.71
CA LEU A 27 -14.40 -6.89 -4.06
C LEU A 27 -14.26 -8.41 -4.26
N ALA A 28 -13.68 -9.12 -3.28
CA ALA A 28 -13.56 -10.58 -3.33
C ALA A 28 -14.92 -11.30 -3.29
N GLN A 29 -15.91 -10.78 -2.54
CA GLN A 29 -17.29 -11.26 -2.55
C GLN A 29 -17.99 -11.05 -3.90
N TRP A 30 -17.62 -10.00 -4.62
CA TRP A 30 -18.10 -9.76 -5.99
C TRP A 30 -17.45 -10.66 -7.04
N GLY A 31 -16.45 -11.45 -6.66
CA GLY A 31 -15.78 -12.40 -7.54
C GLY A 31 -14.47 -11.90 -8.15
N HIS A 32 -13.92 -10.83 -7.61
CA HIS A 32 -12.63 -10.31 -8.04
C HIS A 32 -11.48 -10.97 -7.28
N ASP A 33 -10.37 -11.17 -7.98
CA ASP A 33 -9.10 -11.57 -7.37
C ASP A 33 -8.40 -10.33 -6.79
N VAL A 34 -8.18 -10.33 -5.48
CA VAL A 34 -7.70 -9.15 -4.74
C VAL A 34 -6.39 -9.44 -4.02
N LEU A 35 -5.39 -8.57 -4.26
CA LEU A 35 -4.15 -8.51 -3.49
C LEU A 35 -4.15 -7.30 -2.57
N ILE A 36 -3.96 -7.51 -1.28
CA ILE A 36 -3.66 -6.46 -0.30
C ILE A 36 -2.14 -6.37 -0.14
N VAL A 37 -1.59 -5.16 -0.14
CA VAL A 37 -0.16 -4.91 0.10
C VAL A 37 -0.03 -3.93 1.27
N ASP A 38 0.54 -4.39 2.39
CA ASP A 38 0.87 -3.52 3.52
C ASP A 38 2.24 -2.88 3.28
N TRP A 39 2.24 -1.63 2.83
CA TRP A 39 3.47 -0.85 2.60
C TRP A 39 3.80 0.05 3.81
N ASP A 40 3.03 0.00 4.89
CA ASP A 40 3.30 0.78 6.10
C ASP A 40 4.40 0.09 6.94
N LEU A 41 5.65 0.17 6.48
CA LEU A 41 6.77 -0.58 7.10
C LEU A 41 7.11 -0.15 8.54
N GLU A 42 6.73 1.04 8.99
CA GLU A 42 7.07 1.50 10.35
C GLU A 42 5.95 1.31 11.37
N ALA A 43 4.68 1.20 10.94
CA ALA A 43 3.53 0.93 11.81
C ALA A 43 2.48 0.02 11.13
N PRO A 44 2.88 -1.15 10.64
CA PRO A 44 1.99 -2.08 9.94
C PRO A 44 1.04 -2.78 10.89
N GLY A 45 -0.02 -3.34 10.32
CA GLY A 45 -1.02 -4.03 11.13
C GLY A 45 -2.29 -4.39 10.38
N ILE A 46 -2.29 -4.37 9.05
CA ILE A 46 -3.51 -4.68 8.31
C ILE A 46 -3.96 -6.14 8.53
N GLU A 47 -3.01 -7.04 8.81
CA GLU A 47 -3.28 -8.43 9.16
C GLU A 47 -4.18 -8.57 10.40
N ILE A 48 -4.22 -7.56 11.28
CA ILE A 48 -5.02 -7.59 12.51
C ILE A 48 -6.52 -7.67 12.17
N TYR A 49 -6.96 -7.02 11.09
CA TYR A 49 -8.36 -7.05 10.64
C TYR A 49 -8.79 -8.43 10.13
N PHE A 50 -7.82 -9.26 9.76
CA PHE A 50 -8.07 -10.58 9.19
C PHE A 50 -7.78 -11.73 10.15
N LYS A 51 -7.34 -11.47 11.39
CA LYS A 51 -6.98 -12.51 12.37
C LYS A 51 -7.91 -13.73 12.44
N PRO A 52 -9.25 -13.60 12.42
CA PRO A 52 -10.15 -14.76 12.45
C PRO A 52 -10.08 -15.65 11.20
N TYR A 53 -9.59 -15.11 10.09
CA TYR A 53 -9.52 -15.71 8.76
C TYR A 53 -8.08 -16.10 8.36
N LEU A 54 -7.13 -15.91 9.28
CA LEU A 54 -5.72 -16.22 9.09
C LEU A 54 -5.35 -17.47 9.87
N GLY A 55 -4.49 -18.32 9.29
CA GLY A 55 -3.90 -19.45 10.01
C GLY A 55 -3.12 -18.96 11.25
N ALA A 56 -3.39 -19.56 12.42
CA ALA A 56 -3.03 -19.05 13.75
C ALA A 56 -1.55 -18.70 14.00
N GLU A 57 -0.60 -19.15 13.18
CA GLU A 57 0.84 -18.92 13.36
C GLU A 57 1.58 -18.40 12.10
N ALA A 58 0.88 -18.21 10.97
CA ALA A 58 1.55 -18.00 9.68
C ALA A 58 1.97 -16.54 9.43
N VAL A 59 1.16 -15.56 9.84
CA VAL A 59 1.24 -14.21 9.24
C VAL A 59 2.36 -13.35 9.78
N THR A 60 2.62 -13.36 11.09
CA THR A 60 3.69 -12.55 11.69
C THR A 60 5.09 -13.08 11.37
N ARG A 61 5.20 -14.34 10.94
CA ARG A 61 6.47 -14.96 10.55
C ARG A 61 6.70 -14.96 9.04
N GLN A 62 5.71 -14.56 8.25
CA GLN A 62 5.80 -14.52 6.81
C GLN A 62 6.70 -13.35 6.38
N GLU A 63 7.58 -13.61 5.41
CA GLU A 63 8.29 -12.54 4.72
C GLU A 63 7.31 -11.65 3.94
N GLY A 64 7.70 -10.43 3.63
CA GLY A 64 6.79 -9.48 2.99
C GLY A 64 7.51 -8.36 2.25
N VAL A 65 6.87 -7.19 2.17
CA VAL A 65 7.36 -6.04 1.40
C VAL A 65 8.80 -5.67 1.75
N VAL A 66 9.14 -5.53 3.04
CA VAL A 66 10.52 -5.18 3.42
C VAL A 66 11.53 -6.26 3.02
N ASP A 67 11.14 -7.54 3.07
CA ASP A 67 12.00 -8.66 2.74
C ASP A 67 12.24 -8.74 1.21
N LEU A 68 11.22 -8.44 0.40
CA LEU A 68 11.37 -8.27 -1.06
C LEU A 68 12.33 -7.15 -1.39
N LEU A 69 12.10 -5.97 -0.82
CA LEU A 69 12.94 -4.80 -1.03
C LEU A 69 14.37 -5.07 -0.58
N TRP A 70 14.57 -5.76 0.55
CA TRP A 70 15.90 -6.13 1.03
C TRP A 70 16.59 -7.14 0.10
N SER A 71 15.87 -8.10 -0.46
CA SER A 71 16.42 -9.06 -1.43
C SER A 71 16.88 -8.37 -2.73
N ALA A 72 16.22 -7.25 -3.09
CA ALA A 72 16.52 -6.47 -4.29
C ALA A 72 17.55 -5.34 -4.05
N ALA A 73 17.60 -4.77 -2.85
CA ALA A 73 18.37 -3.55 -2.52
C ALA A 73 19.56 -3.79 -1.58
N GLY A 74 19.66 -4.97 -0.95
CA GLY A 74 20.61 -5.24 0.10
C GLY A 74 22.05 -5.45 -0.40
N PRO A 75 23.07 -5.42 0.48
CA PRO A 75 24.47 -5.66 0.13
C PRO A 75 24.75 -7.03 -0.51
N ALA A 76 23.79 -7.97 -0.40
CA ALA A 76 23.84 -9.31 -0.97
C ALA A 76 22.95 -9.48 -2.21
N ALA A 77 22.40 -8.41 -2.79
CA ALA A 77 21.57 -8.44 -3.98
C ALA A 77 22.33 -9.06 -5.15
N LYS A 78 22.14 -10.36 -5.37
CA LYS A 78 22.58 -11.10 -6.55
C LYS A 78 21.36 -11.38 -7.43
N PRO A 79 21.49 -11.37 -8.76
CA PRO A 79 20.38 -11.70 -9.67
C PRO A 79 19.73 -13.04 -9.33
N GLU A 80 20.53 -14.02 -8.89
CA GLU A 80 20.12 -15.39 -8.53
C GLU A 80 19.48 -15.51 -7.12
N GLY A 81 19.51 -14.44 -6.31
CA GLY A 81 18.99 -14.42 -4.94
C GLY A 81 17.69 -13.63 -4.78
N ARG A 82 17.09 -13.16 -5.88
CA ARG A 82 15.79 -12.47 -5.85
C ARG A 82 14.71 -13.46 -5.46
N LYS A 83 13.96 -13.10 -4.42
CA LYS A 83 12.82 -13.90 -3.96
C LYS A 83 11.58 -13.54 -4.77
N ASN A 84 10.76 -14.54 -5.08
CA ASN A 84 9.49 -14.33 -5.75
C ASN A 84 8.48 -13.82 -4.72
N TRP A 85 7.72 -12.78 -5.07
CA TRP A 85 6.73 -12.22 -4.15
C TRP A 85 5.56 -13.16 -3.90
N GLN A 86 5.29 -14.09 -4.82
CA GLN A 86 4.26 -15.12 -4.66
C GLN A 86 4.55 -16.05 -3.47
N ASP A 87 5.83 -16.28 -3.14
CA ASP A 87 6.23 -17.11 -2.00
C ASP A 87 5.88 -16.45 -0.65
N PHE A 88 5.57 -15.14 -0.66
CA PHE A 88 5.32 -14.33 0.52
C PHE A 88 3.83 -14.08 0.78
N LEU A 89 2.97 -14.59 -0.10
CA LEU A 89 1.54 -14.39 0.00
C LEU A 89 0.95 -15.13 1.19
N VAL A 90 0.09 -14.42 1.90
CA VAL A 90 -0.78 -14.97 2.93
C VAL A 90 -2.17 -15.06 2.36
N ASP A 91 -2.72 -16.26 2.34
CA ASP A 91 -4.09 -16.51 1.93
C ASP A 91 -5.07 -16.16 3.07
N ILE A 92 -6.09 -15.35 2.77
CA ILE A 92 -7.11 -14.89 3.72
C ILE A 92 -8.41 -15.64 3.45
N GLN A 93 -8.76 -16.55 4.36
CA GLN A 93 -9.89 -17.46 4.21
C GLN A 93 -11.19 -16.87 4.76
N VAL A 94 -11.71 -15.84 4.10
CA VAL A 94 -13.02 -15.23 4.44
C VAL A 94 -14.16 -16.08 3.87
N PRO A 95 -15.20 -16.43 4.66
CA PRO A 95 -16.37 -17.12 4.13
C PRO A 95 -17.08 -16.32 3.03
N GLU A 96 -17.72 -17.04 2.09
CA GLU A 96 -18.62 -16.46 1.07
C GLU A 96 -17.96 -15.50 0.05
N ILE A 97 -16.62 -15.43 0.01
CA ILE A 97 -15.92 -14.79 -1.11
C ILE A 97 -16.00 -15.69 -2.36
N LYS A 98 -16.00 -15.07 -3.55
CA LYS A 98 -16.07 -15.77 -4.84
C LYS A 98 -14.76 -15.72 -5.62
N GLY A 99 -13.95 -14.68 -5.41
CA GLY A 99 -12.56 -14.59 -5.90
C GLY A 99 -11.57 -14.95 -4.80
N CYS A 100 -10.27 -14.72 -5.05
CA CYS A 100 -9.24 -14.87 -4.03
C CYS A 100 -8.98 -13.56 -3.26
N LEU A 101 -8.49 -13.70 -2.02
CA LEU A 101 -8.05 -12.60 -1.20
C LEU A 101 -6.69 -12.93 -0.59
N HIS A 102 -5.64 -12.32 -1.13
CA HIS A 102 -4.28 -12.53 -0.67
C HIS A 102 -3.71 -11.27 -0.01
N LEU A 103 -2.79 -11.46 0.92
CA LEU A 103 -2.09 -10.40 1.62
C LEU A 103 -0.58 -10.58 1.47
N LEU A 104 0.07 -9.55 0.94
CA LEU A 104 1.50 -9.34 1.08
C LEU A 104 1.73 -8.43 2.30
N THR A 105 2.21 -9.03 3.40
CA THR A 105 2.45 -8.30 4.65
C THR A 105 3.59 -7.28 4.49
N ALA A 106 3.71 -6.34 5.43
CA ALA A 106 4.84 -5.42 5.46
C ALA A 106 6.18 -6.13 5.76
N GLY A 107 6.14 -7.37 6.24
CA GLY A 107 7.31 -8.22 6.44
C GLY A 107 7.32 -9.00 7.74
N LYS A 108 8.33 -9.86 7.86
CA LYS A 108 8.48 -10.79 8.97
C LYS A 108 8.78 -10.08 10.29
N ARG A 109 7.91 -10.24 11.29
CA ARG A 109 7.97 -9.60 12.63
C ARG A 109 8.94 -10.30 13.60
N ASP A 110 10.18 -10.48 13.18
CA ASP A 110 11.25 -10.97 14.06
C ASP A 110 12.13 -9.82 14.60
N ASP A 111 13.12 -10.18 15.41
CA ASP A 111 14.04 -9.21 16.04
C ASP A 111 14.84 -8.38 15.01
N GLU A 112 14.92 -8.82 13.76
CA GLU A 112 15.61 -8.10 12.69
C GLU A 112 14.71 -7.12 11.92
N TYR A 113 13.38 -7.19 12.08
CA TYR A 113 12.44 -6.39 11.30
C TYR A 113 12.77 -4.88 11.31
N PHE A 114 12.82 -4.29 12.50
CA PHE A 114 13.08 -2.86 12.66
C PHE A 114 14.48 -2.47 12.18
N ARG A 115 15.45 -3.41 12.25
CA ARG A 115 16.79 -3.19 11.71
C ARG A 115 16.75 -3.14 10.19
N LYS A 116 16.05 -4.06 9.52
CA LYS A 116 15.86 -4.07 8.07
C LYS A 116 15.18 -2.78 7.60
N VAL A 117 14.06 -2.39 8.21
CA VAL A 117 13.33 -1.17 7.87
C VAL A 117 14.22 0.08 7.98
N ARG A 118 14.95 0.24 9.09
CA ARG A 118 15.84 1.40 9.30
C ARG A 118 17.06 1.41 8.38
N SER A 119 17.55 0.23 8.00
CA SER A 119 18.76 0.08 7.19
C SER A 119 18.46 0.07 5.69
N LEU A 120 17.19 0.03 5.30
CA LEU A 120 16.76 0.02 3.91
C LEU A 120 16.96 1.41 3.30
N ASP A 121 18.05 1.59 2.57
CA ASP A 121 18.32 2.80 1.80
C ASP A 121 17.50 2.81 0.51
N LEU A 122 16.23 3.20 0.60
CA LEU A 122 15.33 3.29 -0.55
C LEU A 122 15.79 4.34 -1.57
N HIS A 123 16.47 5.40 -1.13
CA HIS A 123 17.04 6.39 -2.06
C HIS A 123 18.16 5.75 -2.89
N GLY A 124 19.15 5.12 -2.24
CA GLY A 124 20.21 4.38 -2.93
C GLY A 124 19.67 3.24 -3.80
N PHE A 125 18.61 2.56 -3.35
CA PHE A 125 17.94 1.53 -4.15
C PHE A 125 17.42 2.08 -5.49
N TYR A 126 16.72 3.21 -5.46
CA TYR A 126 16.16 3.83 -6.67
C TYR A 126 17.25 4.37 -7.60
N TYR A 127 18.20 5.12 -7.07
CA TYR A 127 19.19 5.83 -7.90
C TYR A 127 20.37 4.96 -8.32
N ASN A 128 20.78 3.98 -7.50
CA ASN A 128 22.01 3.23 -7.72
C ASN A 128 21.77 1.75 -8.08
N GLN A 129 20.58 1.20 -7.82
CA GLN A 129 20.30 -0.25 -7.95
C GLN A 129 19.09 -0.56 -8.85
N GLN A 130 18.70 0.38 -9.72
CA GLN A 130 17.55 0.22 -10.63
C GLN A 130 16.23 -0.09 -9.90
N GLY A 131 16.06 0.40 -8.67
CA GLY A 131 14.88 0.11 -7.86
C GLY A 131 13.56 0.49 -8.50
N GLY A 132 13.53 1.57 -9.29
CA GLY A 132 12.35 1.95 -10.07
C GLY A 132 11.92 0.88 -11.08
N LEU A 133 12.86 0.20 -11.76
CA LEU A 133 12.54 -0.91 -12.68
C LEU A 133 12.04 -2.14 -11.93
N PHE A 134 12.60 -2.42 -10.76
CA PHE A 134 12.15 -3.53 -9.91
C PHE A 134 10.71 -3.32 -9.45
N VAL A 135 10.39 -2.13 -8.93
CA VAL A 135 9.02 -1.80 -8.50
C VAL A 135 8.06 -1.81 -9.68
N GLU A 136 8.49 -1.39 -10.87
CA GLU A 136 7.65 -1.47 -12.06
C GLU A 136 7.39 -2.91 -12.51
N SER A 137 8.37 -3.80 -12.39
CA SER A 137 8.19 -5.24 -12.64
C SER A 137 7.13 -5.83 -11.72
N LEU A 138 7.26 -5.59 -10.40
CA LEU A 138 6.27 -6.04 -9.41
C LEU A 138 4.87 -5.53 -9.73
N ARG A 139 4.75 -4.23 -10.06
CA ARG A 139 3.49 -3.63 -10.46
C ARG A 139 2.87 -4.35 -11.66
N ASN A 140 3.66 -4.66 -12.69
CA ASN A 140 3.14 -5.35 -13.87
C ASN A 140 2.71 -6.79 -13.55
N GLU A 141 3.54 -7.53 -12.81
CA GLU A 141 3.24 -8.89 -12.37
C GLU A 141 1.95 -8.95 -11.53
N TRP A 142 1.77 -8.03 -10.57
CA TRP A 142 0.54 -8.00 -9.77
C TRP A 142 -0.71 -7.69 -10.61
N LYS A 143 -0.58 -6.84 -11.64
CA LYS A 143 -1.69 -6.48 -12.54
C LYS A 143 -2.02 -7.56 -13.57
N GLU A 144 -1.13 -8.54 -13.74
CA GLU A 144 -1.39 -9.75 -14.53
C GLU A 144 -2.13 -10.79 -13.68
N ASP A 145 -1.77 -10.93 -12.40
CA ASP A 145 -2.30 -11.96 -11.51
C ASP A 145 -3.60 -11.57 -10.76
N TYR A 146 -3.90 -10.27 -10.59
CA TYR A 146 -5.07 -9.80 -9.83
C TYR A 146 -5.89 -8.74 -10.57
N ASP A 147 -7.19 -8.71 -10.26
CA ASP A 147 -8.10 -7.66 -10.73
C ASP A 147 -7.87 -6.35 -9.96
N TYR A 148 -7.67 -6.43 -8.65
CA TYR A 148 -7.44 -5.28 -7.78
C TYR A 148 -6.26 -5.50 -6.84
N ILE A 149 -5.37 -4.53 -6.81
CA ILE A 149 -4.24 -4.47 -5.88
C ILE A 149 -4.45 -3.27 -4.98
N LEU A 150 -4.69 -3.51 -3.70
CA LEU A 150 -4.99 -2.49 -2.72
C LEU A 150 -3.76 -2.24 -1.85
N VAL A 151 -3.18 -1.06 -1.93
CA VAL A 151 -1.95 -0.70 -1.21
C VAL A 151 -2.27 0.16 0.00
N ASP A 152 -1.90 -0.30 1.19
CA ASP A 152 -1.93 0.50 2.41
C ASP A 152 -0.62 1.29 2.53
N SER A 153 -0.64 2.60 2.28
CA SER A 153 0.58 3.42 2.28
C SER A 153 1.03 3.78 3.70
N ARG A 154 2.24 4.32 3.85
CA ARG A 154 2.63 5.07 5.07
C ARG A 154 1.83 6.38 5.19
N THR A 155 1.62 6.89 6.40
CA THR A 155 1.08 8.24 6.63
C THR A 155 2.12 9.33 6.40
N GLY A 156 1.71 10.50 5.90
CA GLY A 156 2.54 11.70 5.85
C GLY A 156 3.22 11.96 4.51
N ILE A 157 4.10 12.97 4.46
CA ILE A 157 4.76 13.45 3.22
C ILE A 157 5.89 12.52 2.78
N THR A 158 6.46 11.77 3.72
CA THR A 158 7.61 10.88 3.53
C THR A 158 7.17 9.46 3.20
N ASP A 159 6.18 9.29 2.31
CA ASP A 159 6.01 8.02 1.61
C ASP A 159 7.34 7.76 0.92
N ILE A 160 8.04 6.71 1.34
CA ILE A 160 9.47 6.59 1.16
C ILE A 160 9.78 6.52 -0.35
N GLY A 161 10.18 7.64 -0.94
CA GLY A 161 10.42 7.78 -2.39
C GLY A 161 9.18 8.05 -3.26
N GLY A 162 8.01 8.34 -2.68
CA GLY A 162 6.76 8.55 -3.43
C GLY A 162 6.23 7.28 -4.12
N ILE A 163 6.64 6.10 -3.65
CA ILE A 163 6.35 4.83 -4.33
C ILE A 163 4.84 4.55 -4.33
N CYS A 164 4.20 4.62 -3.16
CA CYS A 164 2.78 4.31 -3.02
C CYS A 164 1.89 5.40 -3.61
N THR A 165 2.37 6.64 -3.64
CA THR A 165 1.60 7.80 -4.09
C THR A 165 1.82 8.14 -5.57
N ILE A 166 2.96 7.79 -6.15
CA ILE A 166 3.38 8.22 -7.50
C ILE A 166 3.58 7.02 -8.44
N GLN A 167 4.40 6.03 -8.07
CA GLN A 167 4.80 4.97 -8.98
C GLN A 167 3.81 3.80 -9.04
N LEU A 168 3.33 3.31 -7.91
CA LEU A 168 2.42 2.16 -7.86
C LEU A 168 1.01 2.45 -8.41
N PRO A 169 0.31 3.52 -7.99
CA PRO A 169 -1.14 3.60 -8.18
C PRO A 169 -1.54 3.92 -9.62
N ASP A 170 -2.60 3.26 -10.06
CA ASP A 170 -3.48 3.76 -11.12
C ASP A 170 -4.52 4.74 -10.53
N MET A 171 -4.92 4.49 -9.28
CA MET A 171 -5.83 5.32 -8.51
C MET A 171 -5.26 5.62 -7.12
N LEU A 172 -5.35 6.88 -6.71
CA LEU A 172 -5.00 7.32 -5.37
C LEU A 172 -6.28 7.66 -4.59
N VAL A 173 -6.44 7.07 -3.42
CA VAL A 173 -7.57 7.30 -2.51
C VAL A 173 -7.05 8.06 -1.28
N PRO A 174 -6.94 9.40 -1.34
CA PRO A 174 -6.55 10.18 -0.18
C PRO A 174 -7.72 10.28 0.81
N MET A 175 -7.51 9.74 2.01
CA MET A 175 -8.43 9.79 3.13
C MET A 175 -8.03 10.89 4.11
N PHE A 176 -9.00 11.72 4.52
CA PHE A 176 -8.77 12.89 5.36
C PHE A 176 -9.96 13.16 6.29
N THR A 177 -9.69 13.70 7.47
CA THR A 177 -10.73 14.23 8.36
C THR A 177 -11.20 15.61 7.88
N ALA A 178 -12.36 16.06 8.34
CA ALA A 178 -12.93 17.36 8.00
C ALA A 178 -12.22 18.53 8.71
N THR A 179 -10.90 18.62 8.51
CA THR A 179 -10.04 19.70 9.00
C THR A 179 -9.27 20.30 7.82
N ASP A 180 -9.10 21.62 7.80
CA ASP A 180 -8.39 22.33 6.72
C ASP A 180 -7.01 21.75 6.44
N GLN A 181 -6.27 21.40 7.50
CA GLN A 181 -4.92 20.84 7.36
C GLN A 181 -4.94 19.45 6.69
N ALA A 182 -5.92 18.61 7.00
CA ALA A 182 -6.01 17.27 6.42
C ALA A 182 -6.48 17.34 4.96
N LEU A 183 -7.47 18.19 4.65
CA LEU A 183 -7.94 18.43 3.28
C LEU A 183 -6.82 19.03 2.41
N THR A 184 -6.18 20.11 2.88
CA THR A 184 -5.09 20.77 2.13
C THR A 184 -3.94 19.79 1.89
N GLY A 185 -3.53 19.03 2.91
CA GLY A 185 -2.49 18.01 2.76
C GLY A 185 -2.86 16.91 1.76
N ALA A 186 -4.11 16.47 1.71
CA ALA A 186 -4.60 15.50 0.73
C ALA A 186 -4.56 16.05 -0.70
N VAL A 187 -5.01 17.29 -0.91
CA VAL A 187 -4.99 17.96 -2.23
C VAL A 187 -3.55 18.14 -2.73
N GLU A 188 -2.66 18.67 -1.88
CA GLU A 188 -1.25 18.87 -2.25
C GLU A 188 -0.57 17.57 -2.68
N VAL A 189 -0.83 16.47 -1.97
CA VAL A 189 -0.25 15.16 -2.30
C VAL A 189 -0.82 14.64 -3.62
N ALA A 190 -2.12 14.74 -3.85
CA ALA A 190 -2.74 14.33 -5.11
C ALA A 190 -2.18 15.11 -6.31
N GLU A 191 -2.00 16.43 -6.18
CA GLU A 191 -1.42 17.27 -7.23
C GLU A 191 0.05 16.91 -7.50
N LYS A 192 0.86 16.81 -6.44
CA LYS A 192 2.28 16.43 -6.54
C LYS A 192 2.43 15.05 -7.18
N ALA A 193 1.59 14.09 -6.78
CA ALA A 193 1.57 12.74 -7.33
C ALA A 193 1.28 12.74 -8.83
N ARG A 194 0.23 13.46 -9.26
CA ARG A 194 -0.13 13.58 -10.67
C ARG A 194 1.00 14.17 -11.52
N ILE A 195 1.65 15.24 -11.05
CA ILE A 195 2.75 15.91 -11.76
C ILE A 195 3.97 14.98 -11.83
N ALA A 196 4.36 14.39 -10.70
CA ALA A 196 5.54 13.54 -10.64
C ALA A 196 5.38 12.24 -11.43
N GLN A 197 4.16 11.68 -11.48
CA GLN A 197 3.88 10.48 -12.26
C GLN A 197 4.13 10.71 -13.76
N GLN A 198 3.74 11.89 -14.27
CA GLN A 198 3.97 12.25 -15.67
C GLN A 198 5.45 12.39 -16.04
N ALA A 199 6.33 12.58 -15.05
CA ALA A 199 7.77 12.64 -15.23
C ALA A 199 8.46 11.26 -15.14
N LEU A 200 7.72 10.18 -14.82
CA LEU A 200 8.28 8.84 -14.78
C LEU A 200 8.64 8.37 -16.20
N PRO A 201 9.71 7.57 -16.37
CA PRO A 201 10.14 7.04 -17.66
C PRO A 201 9.26 5.88 -18.16
N PHE A 202 7.99 5.82 -17.74
CA PHE A 202 7.05 4.75 -18.04
C PHE A 202 5.77 5.35 -18.63
N ASP A 203 5.31 4.81 -19.76
CA ASP A 203 4.05 5.24 -20.37
C ASP A 203 2.85 4.79 -19.53
N ARG A 204 2.03 5.75 -19.09
CA ARG A 204 0.84 5.49 -18.26
C ARG A 204 -0.18 6.62 -18.30
N LEU A 205 -1.43 6.26 -18.05
CA LEU A 205 -2.50 7.21 -17.83
C LEU A 205 -2.26 7.98 -16.54
N SER A 206 -2.77 9.22 -16.49
CA SER A 206 -2.68 10.05 -15.28
C SER A 206 -3.42 9.40 -14.12
N ILE A 207 -2.83 9.48 -12.92
CA ILE A 207 -3.46 9.02 -11.67
C ILE A 207 -4.84 9.65 -11.52
N VAL A 208 -5.85 8.82 -11.28
CA VAL A 208 -7.17 9.27 -10.83
C VAL A 208 -7.14 9.40 -9.32
N SER A 209 -7.51 10.57 -8.78
CA SER A 209 -7.64 10.77 -7.33
C SER A 209 -9.11 10.71 -6.90
N VAL A 210 -9.43 9.88 -5.93
CA VAL A 210 -10.77 9.74 -5.33
C VAL A 210 -10.69 10.13 -3.85
N PRO A 211 -10.86 11.43 -3.52
CA PRO A 211 -10.79 11.90 -2.15
C PRO A 211 -11.97 11.35 -1.32
N ILE A 212 -11.67 10.79 -0.15
CA ILE A 212 -12.68 10.26 0.78
C ILE A 212 -12.60 11.04 2.11
N PRO A 213 -13.61 11.86 2.43
CA PRO A 213 -13.74 12.38 3.79
C PRO A 213 -14.02 11.19 4.72
N SER A 214 -13.19 11.02 5.73
CA SER A 214 -13.26 9.93 6.69
C SER A 214 -13.21 10.45 8.11
N ARG A 215 -13.76 9.67 9.05
CA ARG A 215 -13.84 10.01 10.48
C ARG A 215 -14.44 11.40 10.71
N PHE A 216 -15.75 11.43 10.93
CA PHE A 216 -16.47 12.64 11.27
C PHE A 216 -16.69 12.71 12.79
N GLU A 217 -16.00 13.62 13.47
CA GLU A 217 -16.25 13.90 14.89
C GLU A 217 -17.30 15.01 15.04
N THR A 218 -18.52 14.60 15.34
CA THR A 218 -19.74 15.45 15.39
C THR A 218 -19.66 16.68 16.30
N GLN A 219 -18.74 16.73 17.26
CA GLN A 219 -18.63 17.88 18.17
C GLN A 219 -17.78 19.02 17.63
N THR A 220 -16.80 18.76 16.77
CA THR A 220 -15.84 19.78 16.30
C THR A 220 -15.95 20.02 14.80
N GLU A 221 -16.33 18.98 14.04
CA GLU A 221 -16.30 19.00 12.57
C GLU A 221 -17.69 19.23 11.93
N PHE A 222 -18.74 19.33 12.74
CA PHE A 222 -20.11 19.56 12.25
C PHE A 222 -20.33 20.96 11.69
N GLU A 223 -19.74 21.99 12.29
CA GLU A 223 -19.86 23.36 11.77
C GLU A 223 -19.09 23.52 10.45
N ILE A 224 -17.88 22.96 10.37
CA ILE A 224 -17.01 23.03 9.17
C ILE A 224 -17.63 22.26 7.99
N SER A 225 -18.25 21.10 8.23
CA SER A 225 -18.86 20.33 7.14
C SER A 225 -20.15 20.92 6.56
N GLN A 226 -20.77 21.90 7.24
CA GLN A 226 -21.91 22.64 6.69
C GLN A 226 -21.48 23.77 5.74
N GLU A 227 -20.20 24.17 5.75
CA GLU A 227 -19.66 25.23 4.88
C GLU A 227 -19.07 24.71 3.56
N TRP A 228 -18.76 23.41 3.45
CA TRP A 228 -18.18 22.76 2.26
C TRP A 228 -19.25 22.09 1.39
#